data_AF-A0A5C5W2G8-F1
#
_entry.id   AF-A0A5C5W2G8-F1
#
_cell.length_a   1.000
_cell.length_b   1.000
_cell.length_c   1.000
_cell.angle_alpha   90.00
_cell.angle_beta   90.00
_cell.angle_gamma   90.00
#
_symmetry.space_group_name_H-M   'P 1'
#
loop_
_entity.id
_entity.type
_entity.pdbx_description
1 polymer ?
#
loop_
_entity_poly.entity_id
_entity_poly.type
_entity_poly.pdbx_seq_one_letter_code
_entity_poly.pdbx_strand_id
1 'polypeptide(L)' 'MPASTKPRIPVYRHHKPSGLASVRVEGRVIYLGPHDTPESRAEYKRVIAE' A
#
# COMPACT_ATOMS: atom_id res chain seq x y z
N MET A 1 11.70 15.62 21.61
CA MET A 1 10.51 14.74 21.69
C MET A 1 10.33 14.05 20.33
N PRO A 2 10.78 12.80 20.12
CA PRO A 2 10.35 12.07 18.92
C PRO A 2 8.94 11.57 19.19
N ALA A 3 7.95 12.17 18.51
CA ALA A 3 6.58 11.66 18.53
C ALA A 3 6.60 10.26 17.90
N SER A 4 6.11 9.28 18.66
CA SER A 4 5.93 7.89 18.23
C SER A 4 5.10 7.86 16.95
N THR A 5 5.77 7.79 15.81
CA THR A 5 5.12 7.58 14.51
C THR A 5 4.58 6.16 14.56
N LYS A 6 3.30 5.99 14.94
CA LYS A 6 2.60 4.72 14.68
C LYS A 6 2.89 4.33 13.23
N PRO A 7 3.26 3.08 12.94
CA PRO A 7 3.38 2.63 11.56
C PRO A 7 2.05 2.94 10.90
N ARG A 8 2.06 3.92 10.00
CA ARG A 8 0.85 4.36 9.32
C ARG A 8 0.50 3.20 8.42
N ILE A 9 -0.46 2.38 8.85
CA ILE A 9 -0.94 1.22 8.12
C ILE A 9 -1.12 1.68 6.67
N PRO A 10 -0.34 1.13 5.72
CA PRO A 10 -0.36 1.62 4.36
C PRO A 10 -1.76 1.51 3.81
N VAL A 11 -2.38 2.64 3.45
CA VAL A 11 -3.77 2.61 3.00
C VAL A 11 -3.82 2.01 1.60
N TYR A 12 -4.40 0.82 1.49
CA TYR A 12 -4.65 0.16 0.22
C TYR A 12 -5.71 0.94 -0.57
N ARG A 13 -5.31 1.48 -1.71
CA ARG A 13 -6.13 2.38 -2.52
C ARG A 13 -6.34 1.81 -3.91
N HIS A 14 -7.62 1.61 -4.25
CA HIS A 14 -8.05 1.21 -5.57
C HIS A 14 -8.15 2.43 -6.50
N HIS A 15 -7.32 2.44 -7.54
CA HIS A 15 -7.50 3.33 -8.67
C HIS A 15 -8.56 2.78 -9.63
N LYS A 16 -9.83 3.11 -9.37
CA LYS A 16 -10.99 2.69 -10.19
C LYS A 16 -10.83 2.85 -11.72
N PRO A 17 -10.25 3.96 -12.25
CA PRO A 17 -10.15 4.14 -13.70
C PRO A 17 -9.20 3.16 -14.38
N SER A 18 -8.15 2.71 -13.70
CA SER A 18 -7.14 1.81 -14.26
C SER A 18 -7.23 0.39 -13.70
N GLY A 19 -8.10 0.16 -12.72
CA GLY A 19 -8.13 -1.08 -11.96
C GLY A 19 -6.79 -1.38 -11.29
N LEU A 20 -6.03 -0.36 -10.88
CA LEU A 20 -4.69 -0.52 -10.28
C LEU A 20 -4.75 -0.35 -8.77
N ALA A 21 -3.94 -1.12 -8.06
CA ALA A 21 -3.69 -1.00 -6.63
C ALA A 21 -2.49 -0.09 -6.38
N SER A 22 -2.67 0.79 -5.41
CA SER A 22 -1.61 1.67 -4.92
C SER A 22 -1.68 1.72 -3.40
N VAL A 23 -0.51 1.79 -2.75
CA VAL A 23 -0.41 1.96 -1.30
C VAL A 23 0.43 3.17 -0.98
N ARG A 24 0.05 3.88 0.07
CA ARG A 24 0.82 5.02 0.56
C ARG A 24 1.60 4.61 1.80
N VAL A 25 2.91 4.47 1.67
CA VAL A 25 3.85 4.11 2.73
C VAL A 25 4.74 5.30 3.00
N GLU A 26 4.78 5.79 4.25
CA GLU A 26 5.66 6.90 4.67
C GLU A 26 5.65 8.14 3.75
N GLY A 27 4.49 8.46 3.17
CA GLY A 27 4.35 9.59 2.25
C GLY A 27 4.71 9.30 0.79
N ARG A 28 5.29 8.14 0.49
CA ARG A 28 5.53 7.63 -0.88
C ARG A 28 4.34 6.80 -1.35
N VAL A 29 4.07 6.87 -2.66
CA VAL A 29 3.04 6.05 -3.30
C VAL A 29 3.76 4.92 -4.03
N ILE A 30 3.40 3.68 -3.69
CA ILE A 30 3.91 2.46 -4.33
C ILE A 30 2.75 1.86 -5.13
N TYR A 31 3.00 1.56 -6.40
CA TYR A 31 2.04 0.90 -7.27
C TYR A 31 2.29 -0.61 -7.21
N LEU A 32 1.25 -1.38 -6.90
CA LEU A 32 1.29 -2.83 -6.69
C LEU A 32 0.68 -3.61 -7.88
N GLY A 33 0.51 -2.96 -9.03
CA GLY A 33 -0.15 -3.56 -10.20
C GLY A 33 -1.69 -3.58 -10.10
N PRO A 34 -2.39 -4.55 -10.71
CA PRO A 34 -3.85 -4.56 -10.79
C PRO A 34 -4.52 -4.84 -9.44
N HIS A 35 -5.52 -4.04 -9.09
CA HIS A 35 -6.36 -4.17 -7.90
C HIS A 35 -7.16 -5.48 -7.94
N ASP A 36 -7.28 -6.13 -6.78
CA ASP A 36 -7.95 -7.43 -6.60
C ASP A 36 -7.18 -8.65 -7.15
N THR A 37 -5.93 -8.47 -7.57
CA THR A 37 -5.06 -9.60 -7.91
C THR A 37 -4.41 -10.23 -6.68
N PRO A 38 -4.12 -11.54 -6.72
CA PRO A 38 -3.33 -12.20 -5.69
C PRO A 38 -1.91 -11.61 -5.59
N GLU A 39 -1.35 -11.13 -6.70
CA GLU A 39 -0.06 -10.43 -6.74
C GLU A 39 -0.09 -9.15 -5.90
N SER A 40 -1.07 -8.27 -6.15
CA SER A 40 -1.19 -7.02 -5.40
C SER A 40 -1.43 -7.24 -3.90
N ARG A 41 -2.23 -8.26 -3.53
CA ARG A 41 -2.40 -8.65 -2.11
C ARG A 41 -1.14 -9.23 -1.49
N ALA A 42 -0.37 -10.02 -2.24
CA ALA A 42 0.90 -10.60 -1.75
C ALA A 42 1.95 -9.51 -1.54
N GLU A 43 2.03 -8.56 -2.47
CA GLU A 43 2.95 -7.44 -2.43
C GLU A 43 2.57 -6.46 -1.31
N TYR A 44 1.27 -6.16 -1.14
CA TYR A 44 0.75 -5.43 0.02
C TYR A 44 1.14 -6.13 1.33
N LYS A 45 0.91 -7.45 1.44
CA LYS A 45 1.30 -8.21 2.64
C LYS A 45 2.80 -8.16 2.92
N ARG A 46 3.65 -8.20 1.90
CA ARG A 46 5.11 -8.02 2.07
C ARG A 46 5.44 -6.62 2.59
N VAL A 47 4.84 -5.60 2.00
CA VAL A 47 5.08 -4.18 2.36
C VAL A 47 4.59 -3.84 3.78
N ILE A 48 3.53 -4.48 4.28
CA ILE A 48 3.07 -4.27 5.67
C ILE A 48 3.85 -5.13 6.67
N ALA A 49 4.45 -6.22 6.23
CA ALA A 49 5.25 -7.11 7.09
C ALA A 49 6.67 -6.58 7.34
N GLU A 50 7.10 -5.56 6.59
CA GLU A 50 8.35 -4.81 6.80
C GLU A 50 8.20 -3.70 7.86
#